data_AF-A0AAW0TXV5-F1
#
_entry.id   AF-A0AAW0TXV5-F1
#
_cell.length_a   1.000
_cell.length_b   1.000
_cell.length_c   1.000
_cell.angle_alpha   90.00
_cell.angle_beta   90.00
_cell.angle_gamma   90.00
#
_symmetry.space_group_name_H-M   'P 1'
#
loop_
_entity.id
_entity.type
_entity.pdbx_description
1 polymer ?
#
loop_
_entity_poly.entity_id
_entity_poly.type
_entity_poly.pdbx_seq_one_letter_code
_entity_poly.pdbx_strand_id
1 'polypeptide(L)'
;MADKKGAPASQKALTKAEGEEIVQKFQQLRNEQRSLMAKITELEQDLNEHKIVIETLQDVSPDRKCFRMVGGVLVERTVTEVLPALVNNKEQLTKVIDSLNVKLVSKGKEVNEYRAKHNIKVRGQDDIKESQQTDTTTGTQGVLVSNKS
;
A
#
# COMPACT_ATOMS: atom_id res chain seq x y z
N MET A 1 20.16 -52.66 21.90
CA MET A 1 20.00 -51.84 20.68
C MET A 1 18.77 -52.34 19.94
N ALA A 2 17.67 -51.58 19.99
CA ALA A 2 16.53 -51.70 19.10
C ALA A 2 15.65 -50.45 19.30
N ASP A 3 16.09 -49.37 18.66
CA ASP A 3 15.41 -48.09 18.53
C ASP A 3 14.01 -48.25 17.93
N LYS A 4 12.97 -48.08 18.76
CA LYS A 4 11.60 -47.87 18.28
C LYS A 4 11.39 -46.38 18.01
N LYS A 5 11.56 -46.02 16.74
CA LYS A 5 11.16 -44.77 16.07
C LYS A 5 9.89 -44.15 16.66
N GLY A 6 10.00 -42.87 17.01
CA GLY A 6 8.88 -42.01 17.40
C GLY A 6 7.83 -41.89 16.30
N ALA A 7 6.57 -41.83 16.72
CA ALA A 7 5.41 -41.61 15.87
C ALA A 7 5.45 -40.21 15.22
N PRO A 8 4.99 -40.04 13.98
CA PRO A 8 4.81 -38.72 13.38
C PRO A 8 3.64 -38.00 14.06
N ALA A 9 3.85 -36.73 14.43
CA ALA A 9 2.84 -35.87 15.02
C ALA A 9 1.64 -35.73 14.07
N SER A 10 0.45 -36.04 14.59
CA SER A 10 -0.84 -35.96 13.91
C SER A 10 -1.13 -34.53 13.42
N GLN A 11 -1.11 -34.30 12.11
CA GLN A 11 -1.78 -33.16 11.50
C GLN A 11 -3.29 -33.35 11.70
N LYS A 12 -3.87 -32.61 12.66
CA LYS A 12 -5.31 -32.56 12.89
C LYS A 12 -5.98 -32.00 11.63
N ALA A 13 -6.82 -32.78 10.97
CA ALA A 13 -7.58 -32.32 9.80
C ALA A 13 -8.46 -31.12 10.22
N LEU A 14 -8.25 -29.96 9.59
CA LEU A 14 -9.09 -28.79 9.82
C LEU A 14 -10.52 -29.09 9.38
N THR A 15 -11.48 -28.67 10.19
CA THR A 15 -12.90 -28.73 9.82
C THR A 15 -13.19 -27.72 8.71
N LYS A 16 -14.25 -27.97 7.93
CA LYS A 16 -14.67 -27.07 6.86
C LYS A 16 -14.95 -25.64 7.37
N ALA A 17 -15.55 -25.53 8.56
CA ALA A 17 -15.84 -24.24 9.20
C ALA A 17 -14.55 -23.47 9.57
N GLU A 18 -13.56 -24.13 10.16
CA GLU A 18 -12.26 -23.51 10.47
C GLU A 18 -11.53 -23.04 9.21
N GLY A 19 -11.64 -23.79 8.10
CA GLY A 19 -11.08 -23.39 6.81
C GLY A 19 -11.74 -22.13 6.23
N GLU A 20 -13.06 -22.01 6.33
CA GLU A 20 -13.81 -20.83 5.88
C GLU A 20 -13.45 -19.58 6.70
N GLU A 21 -13.38 -19.70 8.03
CA GLU A 21 -12.95 -18.61 8.92
C GLU A 21 -11.53 -18.13 8.60
N ILE A 22 -10.60 -19.05 8.32
CA ILE A 22 -9.23 -18.72 7.95
C ILE A 22 -9.20 -17.87 6.69
N VAL A 23 -9.95 -18.26 5.66
CA VAL A 23 -10.01 -17.52 4.39
C VAL A 23 -10.65 -16.15 4.58
N GLN A 24 -11.73 -16.05 5.36
CA GLN A 24 -12.39 -14.78 5.65
C GLN A 24 -11.44 -13.80 6.35
N LYS A 25 -10.73 -14.24 7.38
CA LYS A 25 -9.75 -13.40 8.09
C LYS A 25 -8.60 -12.97 7.18
N PHE A 26 -8.12 -13.85 6.31
CA PHE A 26 -7.11 -13.49 5.33
C PHE A 26 -7.59 -12.42 4.34
N GLN A 27 -8.83 -12.53 3.85
CA GLN A 27 -9.43 -11.51 2.98
C GLN A 27 -9.58 -10.17 3.71
N GLN A 28 -9.98 -10.19 4.98
CA GLN A 28 -10.05 -8.98 5.81
C GLN A 28 -8.68 -8.31 5.91
N LEU A 29 -7.61 -9.04 6.26
CA LEU A 29 -6.25 -8.49 6.37
C LEU A 29 -5.77 -7.87 5.05
N ARG A 30 -6.07 -8.50 3.91
CA ARG A 30 -5.77 -7.94 2.59
C ARG A 30 -6.56 -6.68 2.28
N ASN A 31 -7.83 -6.62 2.67
CA ASN A 31 -8.67 -5.45 2.47
C ASN A 31 -8.18 -4.27 3.33
N GLU A 32 -7.78 -4.52 4.57
CA GLU A 32 -7.14 -3.52 5.44
C GLU A 32 -5.83 -2.99 4.81
N GLN A 33 -4.97 -3.88 4.31
CA GLN A 33 -3.74 -3.48 3.62
C GLN A 33 -4.03 -2.59 2.40
N ARG A 34 -5.02 -2.96 1.56
CA ARG A 34 -5.42 -2.18 0.39
C ARG A 34 -5.99 -0.82 0.79
N SER A 35 -6.80 -0.76 1.85
CA SER A 35 -7.35 0.48 2.37
C SER A 35 -6.26 1.43 2.88
N LEU A 36 -5.23 0.90 3.55
CA LEU A 36 -4.07 1.69 3.97
C LEU A 36 -3.32 2.26 2.75
N MET A 37 -3.09 1.46 1.71
CA MET A 37 -2.45 1.95 0.48
C MET A 37 -3.26 3.07 -0.18
N ALA A 38 -4.58 2.88 -0.34
CA ALA A 38 -5.45 3.90 -0.92
C ALA A 38 -5.39 5.23 -0.12
N LYS A 39 -5.39 5.15 1.22
CA LYS A 39 -5.29 6.34 2.07
C LYS A 39 -3.93 7.01 1.98
N ILE A 40 -2.84 6.25 1.88
CA ILE A 40 -1.49 6.81 1.68
C ILE A 40 -1.44 7.58 0.36
N THR A 41 -1.90 6.98 -0.74
CA THR A 41 -1.88 7.63 -2.06
C THR A 41 -2.72 8.92 -2.08
N GLU A 42 -3.89 8.91 -1.43
CA GLU A 42 -4.72 10.12 -1.27
C GLU A 42 -3.95 11.24 -0.54
N LEU A 43 -3.35 10.93 0.61
CA LEU A 43 -2.61 11.92 1.38
C LEU A 43 -1.31 12.38 0.70
N GLU A 44 -0.67 11.53 -0.08
CA GLU A 44 0.50 11.88 -0.89
C GLU A 44 0.13 12.89 -1.98
N GLN A 45 -1.06 12.76 -2.58
CA GLN A 45 -1.58 13.74 -3.52
C GLN A 45 -1.83 15.07 -2.83
N ASP A 46 -2.55 15.09 -1.69
CA ASP A 46 -2.78 16.30 -0.89
C ASP A 46 -1.46 16.99 -0.50
N LEU A 47 -0.48 16.20 -0.06
CA LEU A 47 0.85 16.68 0.29
C LEU A 47 1.54 17.37 -0.90
N ASN A 48 1.41 16.80 -2.11
CA ASN A 48 1.98 17.37 -3.32
C ASN A 48 1.27 18.68 -3.72
N GLU A 49 -0.05 18.72 -3.62
CA GLU A 49 -0.83 19.95 -3.84
C GLU A 49 -0.38 21.06 -2.88
N HIS A 50 -0.23 20.74 -1.60
CA HIS A 50 0.31 21.68 -0.60
C HIS A 50 1.72 22.19 -0.95
N LYS A 51 2.61 21.33 -1.47
CA LYS A 51 3.96 21.75 -1.90
C LYS A 51 3.89 22.78 -3.02
N ILE A 52 3.10 22.51 -4.06
CA ILE A 52 2.94 23.41 -5.21
C ILE A 52 2.36 24.76 -4.76
N VAL A 53 1.33 24.76 -3.91
CA VAL A 53 0.75 26.00 -3.40
C VAL A 53 1.76 26.81 -2.58
N ILE A 54 2.58 26.14 -1.74
CA ILE A 54 3.62 26.84 -0.97
C ILE A 54 4.67 27.44 -1.91
N GLU A 55 5.18 26.68 -2.87
CA GLU A 55 6.17 27.15 -3.85
C GLU A 55 5.67 28.37 -4.62
N THR A 56 4.42 28.33 -5.10
CA THR A 56 3.82 29.45 -5.83
C THR A 56 3.57 30.69 -4.96
N LEU A 57 3.39 30.54 -3.64
CA LEU A 57 3.15 31.67 -2.74
C LEU A 57 4.44 32.27 -2.15
N GLN A 58 5.58 31.57 -2.24
CA GLN A 58 6.87 32.07 -1.72
C GLN A 58 7.35 33.33 -2.43
N ASP A 59 7.13 33.44 -3.74
CA ASP A 59 7.55 34.58 -4.55
C ASP A 59 6.50 35.71 -4.59
N VAL A 60 5.40 35.56 -3.85
CA VAL A 60 4.29 36.51 -3.81
C VAL A 60 4.46 37.47 -2.64
N SER A 61 4.13 38.75 -2.85
CA SER A 61 4.16 39.76 -1.79
C SER A 61 3.40 39.29 -0.53
N PRO A 62 4.00 39.38 0.67
CA PRO A 62 3.38 38.91 1.91
C PRO A 62 2.04 39.60 2.23
N ASP A 63 1.89 40.88 1.85
CA ASP A 63 0.70 41.69 2.10
C ASP A 63 -0.41 41.46 1.06
N ARG A 64 -0.17 40.63 0.04
CA ARG A 64 -1.17 40.33 -0.97
C ARG A 64 -2.34 39.58 -0.35
N LYS A 65 -3.56 40.00 -0.71
CA LYS A 65 -4.78 39.31 -0.31
C LYS A 65 -4.83 37.90 -0.90
N CYS A 66 -5.17 36.94 -0.06
CA CYS A 66 -5.41 35.54 -0.36
C CYS A 66 -6.86 35.19 0.06
N PHE A 67 -7.52 34.29 -0.67
CA PHE A 67 -8.88 33.88 -0.35
C PHE A 67 -8.92 32.38 -0.12
N ARG A 68 -9.38 31.96 1.05
CA ARG A 68 -9.56 30.55 1.41
C ARG A 68 -11.03 30.18 1.33
N MET A 69 -11.35 29.12 0.61
CA MET A 69 -12.69 28.55 0.58
C MET A 69 -12.96 27.71 1.84
N VAL A 70 -14.04 28.00 2.55
CA VAL A 70 -14.51 27.24 3.72
C VAL A 70 -16.03 27.07 3.60
N GLY A 71 -16.50 25.84 3.42
CA GLY A 71 -17.94 25.53 3.36
C GLY A 71 -18.71 26.31 2.28
N GLY A 72 -18.06 26.67 1.17
CA GLY A 72 -18.65 27.46 0.09
C GLY A 72 -18.53 28.98 0.23
N VAL A 73 -17.95 29.49 1.31
CA VAL A 73 -17.67 30.93 1.51
C VAL A 73 -16.17 31.20 1.33
N LEU A 74 -15.83 32.29 0.63
CA LEU A 74 -14.44 32.77 0.52
C LEU A 74 -14.11 33.67 1.71
N VAL A 75 -13.09 33.29 2.48
CA VAL A 75 -12.56 34.07 3.60
C VAL A 75 -11.30 34.81 3.14
N GLU A 76 -11.32 36.13 3.25
CA GLU A 76 -10.16 36.99 2.96
C GLU A 76 -9.09 36.83 4.06
N ARG A 77 -7.85 36.66 3.61
CA ARG A 77 -6.62 36.51 4.41
C ARG A 77 -5.46 37.18 3.67
N THR A 78 -4.27 37.20 4.24
CA THR A 78 -3.03 37.60 3.56
C THR A 78 -2.12 36.40 3.35
N VAL A 79 -1.11 36.55 2.49
CA VAL A 79 -0.06 35.53 2.32
C VAL A 79 0.68 35.29 3.63
N THR A 80 0.96 36.35 4.42
CA THR A 80 1.57 36.23 5.76
C THR A 80 0.78 35.34 6.72
N GLU A 81 -0.55 35.35 6.65
CA GLU A 81 -1.40 34.53 7.50
C GLU A 81 -1.56 33.09 6.98
N VAL A 82 -1.59 32.91 5.65
CA VAL A 82 -1.90 31.62 5.02
C VAL A 82 -0.66 30.72 4.90
N LEU A 83 0.51 31.30 4.57
CA LEU A 83 1.73 30.53 4.32
C LEU A 83 2.14 29.66 5.54
N PRO A 84 2.15 30.17 6.79
CA PRO A 84 2.50 29.35 7.95
C PRO A 84 1.53 28.20 8.18
N ALA A 85 0.23 28.42 7.93
CA ALA A 85 -0.78 27.37 8.06
C ALA A 85 -0.59 26.27 7.02
N LEU A 86 -0.24 26.61 5.77
CA LEU A 86 0.07 25.64 4.73
C LEU A 86 1.31 24.81 5.07
N VAL A 87 2.37 25.44 5.57
CA VAL A 87 3.61 24.76 5.99
C VAL A 87 3.34 23.79 7.15
N ASN A 88 2.64 24.24 8.18
CA ASN A 88 2.28 23.38 9.32
C ASN A 88 1.41 22.18 8.87
N ASN A 89 0.43 22.40 7.99
CA ASN A 89 -0.41 21.31 7.48
C ASN A 89 0.40 20.31 6.65
N LYS A 90 1.32 20.77 5.80
CA LYS A 90 2.24 19.91 5.04
C LYS A 90 3.07 19.03 5.99
N GLU A 91 3.61 19.59 7.06
CA GLU A 91 4.38 18.83 8.05
C GLU A 91 3.53 17.78 8.77
N GLN A 92 2.30 18.14 9.14
CA GLN A 92 1.36 17.20 9.75
C GLN A 92 0.99 16.05 8.79
N LEU A 93 0.69 16.37 7.52
CA LEU A 93 0.44 15.37 6.48
C LEU A 93 1.61 14.40 6.33
N THR A 94 2.84 14.93 6.29
CA THR A 94 4.05 14.11 6.20
C THR A 94 4.14 13.11 7.36
N LYS A 95 3.93 13.58 8.61
CA LYS A 95 3.95 12.70 9.80
C LYS A 95 2.85 11.63 9.76
N VAL A 96 1.67 11.96 9.25
CA VAL A 96 0.56 11.00 9.11
C VAL A 96 0.89 9.94 8.05
N ILE A 97 1.44 10.35 6.91
CA ILE A 97 1.88 9.44 5.84
C ILE A 97 2.95 8.48 6.36
N ASP A 98 3.95 8.98 7.09
CA ASP A 98 4.99 8.13 7.70
C ASP A 98 4.39 7.10 8.67
N SER A 99 3.45 7.53 9.52
CA SER A 99 2.73 6.65 10.44
C SER A 99 1.92 5.58 9.70
N LEU A 100 1.24 5.94 8.61
CA LEU A 100 0.49 4.99 7.79
C LEU A 100 1.41 4.02 7.04
N ASN A 101 2.58 4.48 6.57
CA ASN A 101 3.58 3.62 5.94
C ASN A 101 4.12 2.56 6.92
N VAL A 102 4.41 2.94 8.17
CA VAL A 102 4.79 1.97 9.21
C VAL A 102 3.67 0.95 9.45
N LYS A 103 2.41 1.38 9.53
CA LYS A 103 1.25 0.49 9.66
C LYS A 103 1.09 -0.43 8.45
N LEU A 104 1.30 0.07 7.25
CA LEU A 104 1.22 -0.70 6.00
C LEU A 104 2.25 -1.82 5.97
N VAL A 105 3.51 -1.52 6.34
CA VAL A 105 4.59 -2.51 6.42
C VAL A 105 4.27 -3.57 7.49
N SER A 106 3.81 -3.16 8.67
CA SER A 106 3.40 -4.07 9.74
C SER A 106 2.26 -4.99 9.28
N LYS A 107 1.23 -4.44 8.63
CA LYS A 107 0.09 -5.20 8.11
C LYS A 107 0.51 -6.14 6.98
N GLY A 108 1.45 -5.74 6.13
CA GLY A 108 2.02 -6.58 5.09
C GLY A 108 2.77 -7.81 5.65
N LYS A 109 3.50 -7.64 6.76
CA LYS A 109 4.11 -8.78 7.49
C LYS A 109 3.04 -9.71 8.05
N GLU A 110 2.02 -9.17 8.70
CA GLU A 110 0.89 -9.94 9.24
C GLU A 110 0.18 -10.77 8.14
N VAL A 111 -0.08 -10.17 6.97
CA VAL A 111 -0.67 -10.86 5.81
C VAL A 111 0.21 -12.04 5.35
N ASN A 112 1.53 -11.83 5.25
CA ASN A 112 2.47 -12.86 4.80
C ASN A 112 2.61 -14.00 5.82
N GLU A 113 2.72 -13.67 7.10
CA GLU A 113 2.77 -14.66 8.19
C GLU A 113 1.48 -15.48 8.25
N TYR A 114 0.32 -14.83 8.11
CA TYR A 114 -0.97 -15.50 8.10
C TYR A 114 -1.11 -16.45 6.90
N ARG A 115 -0.65 -16.01 5.72
CA ARG A 115 -0.60 -16.85 4.52
C ARG A 115 0.28 -18.08 4.72
N ALA A 116 1.47 -17.90 5.26
CA ALA A 116 2.44 -18.99 5.50
C ALA A 116 1.95 -19.98 6.56
N LYS A 117 1.36 -19.49 7.66
CA LYS A 117 0.85 -20.32 8.75
C LYS A 117 -0.29 -21.25 8.33
N HIS A 118 -1.12 -20.81 7.39
CA HIS A 118 -2.32 -21.53 6.96
C HIS A 118 -2.23 -22.11 5.54
N ASN A 119 -1.04 -22.08 4.93
CA ASN A 119 -0.78 -22.54 3.55
C ASN A 119 -1.84 -22.03 2.53
N ILE A 120 -2.24 -20.76 2.67
CA ILE A 120 -3.30 -20.20 1.83
C ILE A 120 -2.76 -20.02 0.40
N LYS A 121 -3.34 -20.79 -0.53
CA LYS A 121 -3.11 -20.64 -1.97
C LYS A 121 -3.99 -19.52 -2.51
N VAL A 122 -3.38 -18.46 -3.01
CA VAL A 122 -4.12 -17.35 -3.61
C VAL A 122 -4.21 -17.62 -5.10
N ARG A 123 -5.40 -18.06 -5.54
CA ARG A 123 -5.69 -18.32 -6.95
C ARG A 123 -5.33 -17.08 -7.79
N GLY A 124 -4.38 -17.21 -8.71
CA GLY A 124 -3.87 -16.12 -9.56
C GLY A 124 -2.57 -15.43 -9.10
N GLN A 125 -1.99 -15.78 -7.95
CA GLN A 125 -0.67 -15.26 -7.52
C GLN A 125 0.41 -16.33 -7.34
N ASP A 126 0.02 -17.59 -7.20
CA ASP A 126 0.94 -18.73 -7.10
C ASP A 126 1.48 -19.20 -8.47
N ASP A 127 0.78 -18.90 -9.57
CA ASP A 127 1.17 -19.31 -10.93
C ASP A 127 2.40 -18.56 -11.50
N ILE A 128 2.83 -17.47 -10.84
CA ILE A 128 3.98 -16.65 -11.29
C ILE A 128 5.30 -17.21 -10.76
N LYS A 129 5.29 -17.98 -9.65
CA LYS A 129 6.53 -18.54 -9.07
C LYS A 129 6.89 -19.92 -9.63
N GLU A 130 5.92 -20.66 -10.16
CA GLU A 130 6.15 -22.01 -10.69
C GLU A 130 6.55 -22.01 -12.18
N SER A 131 6.44 -20.88 -12.87
CA SER A 131 6.77 -20.71 -14.30
C SER A 131 8.17 -20.16 -14.59
N GLN A 132 9.03 -19.94 -13.58
CA GLN A 132 10.42 -19.46 -13.78
C GLN A 132 11.50 -20.51 -13.50
N GLN A 133 11.15 -21.78 -13.32
CA GLN A 133 12.13 -22.84 -13.04
C GLN A 133 12.02 -24.06 -13.96
N THR A 134 11.65 -23.85 -15.22
CA THR A 134 11.91 -24.80 -16.32
C THR A 134 12.15 -23.98 -17.59
N ASP A 135 13.41 -23.68 -17.91
CA ASP A 135 13.95 -23.57 -19.27
C ASP A 135 15.34 -22.91 -19.23
N THR A 136 16.34 -23.69 -18.82
CA THR A 136 17.74 -23.45 -19.20
C THR A 136 18.08 -24.38 -20.35
N THR A 137 17.53 -24.12 -21.54
CA THR A 137 18.09 -24.58 -22.82
C THR A 137 17.61 -23.71 -23.98
N THR A 138 18.51 -22.86 -24.46
CA THR A 138 18.79 -22.65 -25.89
C THR A 138 17.66 -22.11 -26.79
N GLY A 139 17.79 -20.87 -27.27
CA GLY A 139 17.04 -20.43 -28.45
C GLY A 139 16.96 -18.91 -28.62
N THR A 140 17.89 -18.36 -29.38
CA THR A 140 17.87 -16.97 -29.87
C THR A 140 16.64 -16.64 -30.72
N GLN A 141 16.25 -15.36 -30.66
CA GLN A 141 15.42 -14.59 -31.61
C GLN A 141 13.90 -14.55 -31.39
N GLY A 142 13.39 -13.32 -31.23
CA GLY A 142 11.96 -13.05 -31.19
C GLY A 142 11.61 -11.56 -31.01
N VAL A 143 12.20 -10.67 -31.81
CA VAL A 143 11.64 -9.31 -31.99
C VAL A 143 10.71 -9.38 -33.19
N LEU A 144 9.39 -9.26 -32.95
CA LEU A 144 8.40 -9.16 -34.01
C LEU A 144 7.66 -7.82 -33.91
N VAL A 145 8.13 -6.87 -34.73
CA VAL A 145 7.43 -5.64 -35.08
C VAL A 145 6.47 -5.98 -36.21
N SER A 146 5.17 -5.92 -35.96
CA SER A 146 4.15 -5.93 -37.02
C SER A 146 3.82 -4.49 -37.40
N ASN A 147 4.44 -4.03 -38.49
CA ASN A 147 4.07 -2.85 -39.25
C ASN A 147 3.49 -3.29 -40.61
N LYS A 148 2.24 -2.93 -40.89
CA LYS A 148 1.55 -2.75 -42.20
C LYS A 148 0.04 -2.94 -42.01
N SER A 149 -0.84 -2.22 -42.68
CA SER A 149 -0.73 -1.28 -43.81
C SER A 149 -1.95 -0.37 -43.81
#